data_AF-V5GMM3-F1
#
_entry.id   AF-V5GMM3-F1
#
_cell.length_a   1.000
_cell.length_b   1.000
_cell.length_c   1.000
_cell.angle_alpha   90.00
_cell.angle_beta   90.00
_cell.angle_gamma   90.00
#
_symmetry.space_group_name_H-M   'P 1'
#
loop_
_entity.id
_entity.type
_entity.pdbx_description
1 polymer ?
#
loop_
_entity_poly.entity_id
_entity_poly.type
_entity_poly.pdbx_seq_one_letter_code
_entity_poly.pdbx_strand_id
1 'polypeptide(L)'
;KLKILAIHGYRQNAETFRAKTGSFRKMVHKWAQFTYITAPHKVILVDDENDLNKDEPDIGQSLDDEQYGWFFNRDDRTFRGIRKGGPAIGFEESVRLVEDIFEKEGPFDGILSFSQGACFVGLLCDLQ
;
A
#
# COMPACT_ATOMS: atom_id res chain seq x y z
N LYS A 1 -22.17 7.98 6.23
CA LYS A 1 -21.43 7.47 5.05
C LYS A 1 -20.63 6.28 5.52
N LEU A 2 -20.51 5.21 4.71
CA LEU A 2 -19.63 4.09 4.99
C LEU A 2 -18.19 4.60 5.21
N LYS A 3 -17.56 4.18 6.30
CA LYS A 3 -16.18 4.48 6.65
C LYS A 3 -15.28 3.42 6.02
N ILE A 4 -14.52 3.79 5.01
CA ILE A 4 -13.65 2.87 4.28
C ILE A 4 -12.18 3.20 4.57
N LEU A 5 -11.42 2.23 5.07
CA LEU A 5 -9.97 2.35 5.16
C LEU A 5 -9.35 2.07 3.78
N ALA A 6 -8.47 2.94 3.30
CA ALA A 6 -7.85 2.86 1.98
C ALA A 6 -6.35 2.55 2.09
N ILE A 7 -5.95 1.39 1.54
CA ILE A 7 -4.60 0.81 1.63
C ILE A 7 -3.95 0.78 0.24
N HIS A 8 -2.87 1.55 0.07
CA HIS A 8 -2.21 1.74 -1.23
C HIS A 8 -1.34 0.54 -1.67
N GLY A 9 -0.90 0.51 -2.93
CA GLY A 9 0.05 -0.47 -3.45
C GLY A 9 1.51 -0.10 -3.20
N TYR A 10 2.44 -1.01 -3.53
CA TYR A 10 3.88 -0.77 -3.42
C TYR A 10 4.33 0.48 -4.19
N ARG A 11 5.28 1.23 -3.64
CA ARG A 11 5.83 2.48 -4.19
C ARG A 11 4.77 3.58 -4.35
N GLN A 12 3.88 3.67 -3.37
CA GLN A 12 2.89 4.75 -3.26
C GLN A 12 2.85 5.26 -1.81
N ASN A 13 2.01 6.26 -1.57
CA ASN A 13 1.67 6.77 -0.25
C ASN A 13 0.16 7.13 -0.21
N ALA A 14 -0.34 7.56 0.94
CA ALA A 14 -1.74 7.94 1.13
C ALA A 14 -2.23 9.00 0.12
N GLU A 15 -1.42 10.03 -0.12
CA GLU A 15 -1.76 11.14 -1.02
C GLU A 15 -1.85 10.69 -2.47
N THR A 16 -0.83 9.95 -2.94
CA THR A 16 -0.79 9.38 -4.29
C THR A 16 -1.98 8.45 -4.53
N PHE A 17 -2.31 7.59 -3.56
CA PHE A 17 -3.46 6.70 -3.70
C PHE A 17 -4.78 7.48 -3.73
N ARG A 18 -4.93 8.49 -2.86
CA ARG A 18 -6.07 9.42 -2.87
C ARG A 18 -6.20 10.17 -4.18
N ALA A 19 -5.10 10.59 -4.80
CA ALA A 19 -5.12 11.26 -6.10
C ALA A 19 -5.61 10.29 -7.20
N LYS A 20 -5.01 9.09 -7.27
CA LYS A 20 -5.37 8.06 -8.26
C LYS A 20 -6.80 7.55 -8.15
N THR A 21 -7.37 7.50 -6.94
CA THR A 21 -8.77 7.11 -6.73
C THR A 21 -9.74 8.31 -6.76
N GLY A 22 -9.30 9.48 -7.23
CA GLY A 22 -10.08 10.72 -7.20
C GLY A 22 -11.44 10.63 -7.89
N SER A 23 -11.49 10.09 -9.11
CA SER A 23 -12.75 9.92 -9.86
C SER A 23 -13.69 8.92 -9.17
N PHE A 24 -13.16 7.82 -8.64
CA PHE A 24 -13.93 6.85 -7.86
C PHE A 24 -14.52 7.50 -6.60
N ARG A 25 -13.70 8.23 -5.84
CA ARG A 25 -14.16 8.96 -4.64
C ARG A 25 -15.26 9.96 -4.98
N LYS A 26 -15.14 10.70 -6.10
CA LYS A 26 -16.20 11.62 -6.56
C LYS A 26 -17.49 10.87 -6.89
N MET A 27 -17.40 9.71 -7.55
CA MET A 27 -18.57 8.89 -7.88
C MET A 27 -19.31 8.44 -6.62
N VAL A 28 -18.60 7.98 -5.58
CA VAL A 28 -19.23 7.40 -4.38
C VAL A 28 -19.38 8.36 -3.20
N HIS A 29 -19.06 9.64 -3.35
CA HIS A 29 -18.96 10.61 -2.25
C HIS A 29 -20.24 10.75 -1.42
N LYS A 30 -21.41 10.43 -1.98
CA LYS A 30 -22.70 10.46 -1.25
C LYS A 30 -22.80 9.32 -0.24
N TRP A 31 -22.19 8.17 -0.51
CA TRP A 31 -22.33 6.94 0.28
C TRP A 31 -21.11 6.63 1.15
N ALA A 32 -19.90 6.91 0.67
CA ALA A 32 -18.65 6.51 1.34
C ALA A 32 -17.73 7.68 1.66
N GLN A 33 -16.97 7.54 2.74
CA GLN A 33 -15.84 8.37 3.12
C GLN A 33 -14.61 7.49 3.30
N PHE A 34 -13.43 8.03 2.98
CA PHE A 34 -12.20 7.26 2.90
C PHE A 34 -11.12 7.86 3.81
N THR A 35 -10.54 7.02 4.66
CA THR A 35 -9.29 7.29 5.39
C THR A 35 -8.15 6.65 4.61
N TYR A 36 -7.22 7.44 4.08
CA TYR A 36 -6.04 6.93 3.37
C TYR A 36 -4.86 6.91 4.34
N ILE A 37 -4.16 5.80 4.43
CA ILE A 37 -2.97 5.65 5.28
C ILE A 37 -1.74 5.33 4.44
N THR A 38 -0.56 5.74 4.92
CA THR A 38 0.73 5.45 4.31
C THR A 38 1.35 4.27 5.04
N ALA A 39 1.85 3.28 4.30
CA ALA A 39 2.55 2.13 4.86
C ALA A 39 3.81 2.57 5.62
N PRO A 40 4.29 1.81 6.62
CA PRO A 40 5.35 2.29 7.50
C PRO A 40 6.76 2.22 6.90
N HIS A 41 6.95 1.47 5.80
CA HIS A 41 8.29 1.21 5.26
C HIS A 41 8.60 2.07 4.05
N LYS A 42 9.51 3.03 4.22
CA LYS A 42 10.03 3.83 3.10
C LYS A 42 10.83 2.94 2.16
N VAL A 43 10.53 3.03 0.86
CA VAL A 43 11.25 2.36 -0.21
C VAL A 43 12.50 3.18 -0.52
N ILE A 44 13.67 2.56 -0.35
CA ILE A 44 14.94 3.17 -0.76
C ILE A 44 15.13 2.83 -2.24
N LEU A 45 15.14 3.84 -3.08
CA LEU A 45 15.59 3.70 -4.45
C LEU A 45 17.10 3.51 -4.39
N VAL A 46 17.55 2.27 -4.60
CA VAL A 46 18.97 2.05 -4.85
C VAL A 46 19.17 2.56 -6.27
N ASP A 47 19.95 3.63 -6.43
CA ASP A 47 20.52 4.06 -7.71
C ASP A 47 21.51 2.99 -8.20
N ASP A 48 21.02 1.78 -8.45
CA ASP A 48 21.82 0.75 -9.08
C ASP A 48 21.75 1.02 -10.59
N GLU A 49 22.78 1.67 -11.13
CA GLU A 49 22.95 1.90 -12.57
C GLU A 49 22.82 0.59 -13.39
N ASN A 50 22.87 -0.57 -12.74
CA ASN A 50 22.70 -1.89 -13.35
C ASN A 50 21.26 -2.44 -13.36
N ASP A 51 20.28 -1.86 -12.64
CA ASP A 51 18.87 -2.30 -12.68
C ASP A 51 18.03 -1.44 -13.67
N LEU A 52 18.68 -1.00 -14.76
CA LEU A 52 18.02 -0.47 -15.96
C LEU A 52 17.42 -1.60 -16.79
N ASN A 53 16.54 -2.42 -16.21
CA ASN A 53 15.51 -3.07 -17.01
C ASN A 53 14.46 -2.00 -17.38
N LYS A 54 14.85 -1.13 -18.33
CA LYS A 54 14.04 -0.07 -18.96
C LYS A 54 12.81 -0.60 -19.72
N ASP A 55 12.59 -1.91 -19.71
CA ASP A 55 11.58 -2.60 -20.51
C ASP A 55 10.25 -2.83 -19.78
N GLU A 56 10.17 -2.65 -18.46
CA GLU A 56 8.88 -2.61 -17.79
C GLU A 56 8.34 -1.17 -17.79
N PRO A 57 7.16 -0.92 -18.37
CA PRO A 57 6.56 0.40 -18.32
C PRO A 57 6.44 0.80 -16.85
N ASP A 58 6.93 1.99 -16.52
CA ASP A 58 6.71 2.60 -15.23
C ASP A 58 5.22 2.91 -15.10
N ILE A 59 4.44 1.91 -14.67
CA ILE A 59 2.97 2.01 -14.59
C ILE A 59 2.61 2.83 -13.34
N GLY A 60 2.90 4.13 -13.42
CA GLY A 60 2.41 5.15 -12.50
C GLY A 60 3.15 5.24 -11.19
N GLN A 61 4.47 5.06 -11.13
CA GLN A 61 5.22 5.51 -9.96
C GLN A 61 5.27 7.04 -10.01
N SER A 62 4.89 7.69 -8.90
CA SER A 62 5.15 9.12 -8.77
C SER A 62 6.66 9.32 -8.72
N LEU A 63 7.16 10.38 -9.37
CA LEU A 63 8.52 10.92 -9.19
C LEU A 63 8.75 11.48 -7.76
N ASP A 64 7.96 11.01 -6.80
CA ASP A 64 7.92 11.45 -5.42
C ASP A 64 8.93 10.61 -4.65
N ASP A 65 9.81 11.26 -3.88
CA ASP A 65 10.85 10.61 -3.08
C ASP A 65 10.25 9.87 -1.86
N GLU A 66 8.95 10.05 -1.61
CA GLU A 66 8.19 9.52 -0.49
C GLU A 66 7.36 8.27 -0.91
N GLN A 67 8.06 7.22 -1.32
CA GLN A 67 7.48 5.93 -1.71
C GLN A 67 7.49 4.93 -0.55
N TYR A 68 6.40 4.19 -0.35
CA TYR A 68 6.26 3.26 0.76
C TYR A 68 5.76 1.87 0.33
N GLY A 69 6.03 0.87 1.17
CA GLY A 69 5.58 -0.52 1.02
C GLY A 69 5.10 -1.14 2.32
N TRP A 70 4.26 -2.18 2.22
CA TRP A 70 3.68 -2.88 3.39
C TRP A 70 4.58 -3.99 3.93
N PHE A 71 5.34 -4.63 3.05
CA PHE A 71 6.34 -5.64 3.40
C PHE A 71 7.31 -5.78 2.23
N PHE A 72 8.48 -6.34 2.50
CA PHE A 72 9.46 -6.66 1.47
C PHE A 72 9.65 -8.16 1.36
N ASN A 73 9.77 -8.65 0.13
CA ASN A 73 9.99 -10.07 -0.16
C ASN A 73 11.41 -10.37 -0.62
N ARG A 74 12.35 -9.47 -0.34
CA ARG A 74 13.78 -9.57 -0.66
C ARG A 74 14.62 -9.06 0.51
N ASP A 75 15.80 -9.64 0.71
CA ASP A 75 16.71 -9.30 1.81
C ASP A 75 17.26 -7.87 1.71
N ASP A 76 17.31 -7.33 0.49
CA ASP A 76 17.66 -5.94 0.18
C ASP A 76 16.53 -4.93 0.48
N ARG A 77 15.44 -5.36 1.13
CA ARG A 77 14.27 -4.54 1.45
C ARG A 77 13.60 -3.93 0.20
N THR A 78 13.54 -4.70 -0.88
CA THR A 78 12.71 -4.40 -2.05
C THR A 78 11.56 -5.39 -2.21
N PHE A 79 10.56 -5.05 -3.02
CA PHE A 79 9.43 -5.92 -3.35
C PHE A 79 9.30 -6.15 -4.85
N ARG A 80 9.09 -7.40 -5.26
CA ARG A 80 8.64 -7.76 -6.62
C ARG A 80 7.44 -8.71 -6.56
N GLY A 81 6.33 -8.33 -7.19
CA GLY A 81 5.08 -9.10 -7.15
C GLY A 81 5.14 -10.46 -7.86
N ILE A 82 6.11 -10.67 -8.75
CA ILE A 82 6.31 -11.94 -9.46
C ILE A 82 7.18 -12.94 -8.69
N ARG A 83 7.82 -12.53 -7.59
CA ARG A 83 8.68 -13.41 -6.80
C ARG A 83 7.82 -14.41 -6.02
N LYS A 84 8.13 -15.70 -6.15
CA LYS A 84 7.51 -16.77 -5.38
C LYS A 84 8.31 -17.00 -4.09
N GLY A 85 7.63 -16.96 -2.94
CA GLY A 85 8.25 -17.10 -1.62
C GLY A 85 9.13 -15.91 -1.23
N GLY A 86 9.96 -16.12 -0.20
CA GLY A 86 10.79 -15.07 0.42
C GLY A 86 10.27 -14.68 1.81
N PRO A 87 11.05 -13.89 2.57
CA PRO A 87 10.61 -13.37 3.85
C PRO A 87 9.48 -12.35 3.66
N ALA A 88 8.72 -12.07 4.71
CA ALA A 88 7.76 -10.96 4.75
C ALA A 88 8.31 -9.86 5.66
N ILE A 89 9.43 -9.25 5.27
CA ILE A 89 10.16 -8.31 6.12
C ILE A 89 9.29 -7.06 6.33
N GLY A 90 9.03 -6.71 7.59
CA GLY A 90 8.24 -5.52 7.94
C GLY A 90 6.73 -5.79 8.07
N PHE A 91 6.27 -7.03 7.87
CA PHE A 91 4.84 -7.33 7.86
C PHE A 91 4.18 -7.01 9.20
N GLU A 92 4.80 -7.38 10.33
CA GLU A 92 4.26 -7.17 11.67
C GLU A 92 4.12 -5.68 12.02
N GLU A 93 5.06 -4.83 11.59
CA GLU A 93 4.94 -3.37 11.75
C GLU A 93 3.75 -2.80 10.99
N SER A 94 3.47 -3.33 9.79
CA SER A 94 2.31 -2.96 9.00
C SER A 94 1.00 -3.42 9.65
N VAL A 95 0.96 -4.63 10.23
CA VAL A 95 -0.20 -5.10 11.00
C VAL A 95 -0.45 -4.16 12.17
N ARG A 96 0.57 -3.87 12.98
CA ARG A 96 0.48 -2.97 14.13
C ARG A 96 -0.03 -1.59 13.74
N LEU A 97 0.45 -1.03 12.62
CA LEU A 97 -0.06 0.25 12.11
C LEU A 97 -1.56 0.20 11.82
N VAL A 98 -2.05 -0.87 11.17
CA VAL A 98 -3.47 -1.00 10.85
C VAL A 98 -4.30 -1.21 12.12
N GLU A 99 -3.83 -2.01 13.08
CA GLU A 99 -4.46 -2.18 14.40
C GLU A 99 -4.61 -0.82 15.10
N ASP A 100 -3.53 -0.06 15.21
CA ASP A 100 -3.51 1.28 15.79
C ASP A 100 -4.53 2.22 15.13
N ILE A 101 -4.65 2.18 13.80
CA ILE A 101 -5.61 3.00 13.05
C ILE A 101 -7.05 2.53 13.28
N PHE A 102 -7.29 1.22 13.37
CA PHE A 102 -8.60 0.68 13.70
C PHE A 102 -9.04 1.06 15.12
N GLU A 103 -8.13 1.06 16.08
CA GLU A 103 -8.42 1.49 17.45
C GLU A 103 -8.73 2.99 17.53
N LYS A 104 -7.93 3.83 16.85
CA LYS A 104 -8.03 5.29 16.94
C LYS A 104 -9.15 5.88 16.08
N GLU A 105 -9.35 5.34 14.89
CA GLU A 105 -10.25 5.92 13.87
C GLU A 105 -11.41 5.00 13.49
N GLY A 106 -11.46 3.77 14.01
CA GLY A 106 -12.52 2.81 13.74
C GLY A 106 -13.86 3.13 14.43
N PRO A 107 -14.85 2.22 14.34
CA PRO A 107 -14.85 1.08 13.44
C PRO A 107 -14.89 1.55 11.96
N PHE A 108 -14.36 0.71 11.07
CA PHE A 108 -14.50 0.87 9.62
C PHE A 108 -15.55 -0.12 9.09
N ASP A 109 -16.34 0.30 8.12
CA ASP A 109 -17.37 -0.52 7.47
C ASP A 109 -16.80 -1.38 6.33
N GLY A 110 -15.57 -1.08 5.88
CA GLY A 110 -14.90 -1.85 4.85
C GLY A 110 -13.49 -1.33 4.53
N ILE A 111 -12.81 -2.05 3.64
CA ILE A 111 -11.45 -1.73 3.20
C ILE A 111 -11.42 -1.64 1.67
N LEU A 112 -10.75 -0.61 1.15
CA LEU A 112 -10.38 -0.48 -0.25
C LEU A 112 -8.86 -0.66 -0.37
N SER A 113 -8.38 -1.65 -1.12
CA SER A 113 -6.95 -1.93 -1.25
C SER A 113 -6.53 -2.20 -2.68
N PHE A 114 -5.24 -2.01 -2.99
CA PHE A 114 -4.69 -2.17 -4.34
C PHE A 114 -3.33 -2.88 -4.36
N SER A 115 -3.14 -3.78 -5.33
CA SER A 115 -1.86 -4.47 -5.61
C SER A 115 -1.21 -5.06 -4.34
N GLN A 116 0.00 -4.67 -3.97
CA GLN A 116 0.64 -5.13 -2.72
C GLN A 116 -0.24 -4.90 -1.47
N GLY A 117 -0.92 -3.75 -1.39
CA GLY A 117 -1.85 -3.47 -0.29
C GLY A 117 -3.04 -4.41 -0.27
N ALA A 118 -3.51 -4.89 -1.43
CA ALA A 118 -4.56 -5.91 -1.51
C ALA A 118 -4.06 -7.28 -1.05
N CYS A 119 -2.82 -7.66 -1.39
CA CYS A 119 -2.19 -8.86 -0.84
C CYS A 119 -2.08 -8.79 0.68
N PHE A 120 -1.60 -7.66 1.21
CA PHE A 120 -1.48 -7.42 2.65
C PHE A 120 -2.84 -7.54 3.36
N VAL A 121 -3.90 -6.90 2.84
CA VAL A 121 -5.26 -7.01 3.39
C VAL A 121 -5.81 -8.42 3.30
N GLY A 122 -5.56 -9.13 2.20
CA GLY A 122 -5.97 -10.53 2.05
C GLY A 122 -5.39 -11.41 3.16
N LEU A 123 -4.11 -11.20 3.50
CA LEU A 123 -3.47 -11.90 4.63
C LEU A 123 -4.08 -11.48 5.97
N LEU A 124 -4.35 -10.19 6.19
CA LEU A 124 -5.02 -9.72 7.42
C LEU A 124 -6.39 -10.38 7.64
N CYS A 125 -7.17 -10.58 6.57
CA CYS A 125 -8.46 -11.26 6.64
C CYS A 125 -8.34 -12.76 6.95
N ASP A 126 -7.23 -13.40 6.58
CA ASP A 126 -6.96 -14.82 6.86
C ASP A 126 -6.48 -15.05 8.30
N LEU A 127 -5.91 -14.02 8.95
CA LEU A 127 -5.44 -14.09 10.34
C LEU A 127 -6.56 -14.00 11.39
N GLN A 128 -7.83 -13.93 10.97
CA GLN A 128 -9.01 -13.73 11.85
C GLN A 128 -9.48 -15.00 12.57
#